data_AF-A0A3M1XFW8-F1
#
_entry.id   AF-A0A3M1XFW8-F1
#
_cell.length_a   1.000
_cell.length_b   1.000
_cell.length_c   1.000
_cell.angle_alpha   90.00
_cell.angle_beta   90.00
_cell.angle_gamma   90.00
#
_symmetry.space_group_name_H-M   'P 1'
#
loop_
_entity.id
_entity.type
_entity.pdbx_description
1 polymer ?
#
loop_
_entity_poly.entity_id
_entity_poly.type
_entity_poly.pdbx_seq_one_letter_code
_entity_poly.pdbx_strand_id
1 'polypeptide(L)' 'MKKISFFLLAMAFSFSGLFAQLEGEWTLAPVAGALGVGPAQGDVSWWSSDASTPTVRACLFD' A
#
# COMPACT_ATOMS: atom_id res chain seq x y z
N MET A 1 -0.13 -19.03 41.29
CA MET A 1 0.85 -18.13 40.64
C MET A 1 1.20 -18.57 39.21
N LYS A 2 1.65 -19.81 38.98
CA LYS A 2 1.98 -20.34 37.63
C LYS A 2 0.82 -20.31 36.60
N LYS A 3 -0.42 -20.58 37.02
CA LYS A 3 -1.61 -20.62 36.15
C LYS A 3 -2.04 -19.24 35.63
N ILE A 4 -1.84 -18.20 36.44
CA ILE A 4 -2.15 -16.80 36.08
C ILE A 4 -1.11 -16.26 35.10
N SER A 5 0.18 -16.56 35.31
CA SER A 5 1.23 -16.23 34.34
C SER A 5 1.02 -16.91 32.98
N PHE A 6 0.52 -18.15 32.96
CA PHE A 6 0.23 -18.87 31.71
C PHE A 6 -0.95 -18.25 30.94
N PHE A 7 -1.98 -17.79 31.66
CA PHE A 7 -3.14 -17.12 31.06
C PHE A 7 -2.80 -15.74 30.49
N LEU A 8 -1.97 -14.95 31.18
CA LEU A 8 -1.52 -13.65 30.71
C LEU A 8 -0.60 -13.74 29.49
N LEU A 9 0.24 -14.78 29.42
CA LEU A 9 1.12 -15.02 28.26
C LEU A 9 0.34 -15.43 27.00
N ALA A 10 -0.72 -16.22 27.15
CA ALA A 10 -1.62 -16.61 26.05
C ALA A 10 -2.43 -15.43 25.50
N MET A 11 -2.80 -14.48 26.37
CA MET A 11 -3.56 -13.28 25.98
C MET A 11 -2.69 -12.28 25.19
N ALA A 12 -1.40 -12.18 25.51
CA ALA A 12 -0.44 -11.34 24.78
C ALA A 12 -0.14 -11.87 23.36
N PHE A 13 -0.12 -13.19 23.17
CA PHE A 13 0.11 -13.82 21.85
C PHE A 13 -1.09 -13.63 20.88
N SER A 14 -2.28 -13.39 21.42
CA SER A 14 -3.51 -13.19 20.64
C SER A 14 -3.70 -11.75 20.14
N PHE A 15 -2.87 -10.80 20.60
CA PHE A 15 -3.00 -9.37 20.26
C PHE A 15 -2.15 -8.94 19.05
N SER A 16 -1.20 -9.78 18.62
CA SER A 16 -0.25 -9.46 17.55
C SER A 16 -0.86 -9.43 16.14
N GLY A 17 -2.11 -9.88 15.96
CA GLY A 17 -2.75 -10.04 14.65
C GLY A 17 -3.63 -8.86 14.19
N LEU A 18 -3.79 -7.80 14.98
CA LEU A 18 -4.70 -6.69 14.66
C LEU A 18 -4.16 -5.70 13.62
N PHE A 19 -2.87 -5.77 13.31
CA PHE A 19 -2.22 -4.95 12.29
C PHE A 19 -1.37 -5.85 11.39
N ALA A 20 -2.03 -6.68 10.59
CA ALA A 20 -1.34 -7.33 9.48
C ALA A 20 -0.89 -6.24 8.50
N GLN A 21 0.39 -5.89 8.55
CA GLN A 21 0.98 -4.94 7.60
C GLN A 21 0.98 -5.57 6.21
N LEU A 22 0.61 -4.80 5.19
CA LEU A 22 0.80 -5.20 3.79
C LEU A 22 2.30 -5.14 3.49
N GLU A 23 2.97 -6.28 3.62
CA GLU A 23 4.39 -6.42 3.32
C GLU A 23 4.63 -6.66 1.82
N GLY A 24 5.80 -6.25 1.33
CA GLY A 24 6.24 -6.40 -0.06
C GLY A 24 6.51 -5.08 -0.76
N GLU A 25 6.96 -5.19 -2.01
CA GLU A 25 7.17 -4.05 -2.91
C GLU A 25 5.84 -3.69 -3.60
N TRP A 26 5.55 -2.39 -3.69
CA TRP A 26 4.34 -1.87 -4.33
C TRP A 26 4.72 -0.99 -5.51
N THR A 27 4.13 -1.27 -6.66
CA THR A 27 4.32 -0.47 -7.88
C THR A 27 2.97 -0.15 -8.53
N LEU A 28 2.93 0.92 -9.33
CA LEU A 28 1.77 1.27 -10.13
C LEU A 28 1.60 0.26 -11.27
N ALA A 29 0.35 -0.10 -11.58
CA ALA A 29 0.08 -0.92 -12.77
C ALA A 29 0.46 -0.13 -14.05
N PRO A 30 1.16 -0.73 -15.02
CA PRO A 30 1.63 -0.04 -16.23
C PRO A 30 0.51 0.10 -17.28
N VAL A 31 -0.59 0.77 -16.89
CA VAL A 31 -1.78 1.00 -17.71
C VAL A 31 -2.11 2.49 -17.74
N ALA A 32 -2.81 2.93 -18.79
CA ALA A 32 -3.29 4.31 -18.86
C ALA A 32 -4.20 4.65 -17.66
N GLY A 33 -4.08 5.85 -17.13
CA GLY A 33 -4.84 6.33 -15.98
C GLY A 33 -4.36 5.81 -14.61
N ALA A 34 -3.25 5.07 -14.52
CA ALA A 34 -2.71 4.59 -13.25
C ALA A 34 -2.26 5.72 -12.31
N LEU A 35 -1.92 6.90 -12.84
CA LEU A 35 -1.57 8.10 -12.09
C LEU A 35 -2.16 9.36 -12.76
N GLY A 36 -2.51 10.36 -11.97
CA GLY A 36 -2.93 11.67 -12.46
C GLY A 36 -2.71 12.79 -11.45
N VAL A 37 -2.67 14.02 -11.95
CA VAL A 37 -2.37 15.23 -11.19
C VAL A 37 -3.41 16.31 -11.49
N GLY A 38 -3.92 16.96 -10.44
CA GLY A 38 -4.87 18.06 -10.53
C GLY A 38 -5.04 18.80 -9.19
N PRO A 39 -5.84 19.88 -9.17
CA PRO A 39 -5.97 20.79 -8.02
C PRO A 39 -6.74 20.19 -6.82
N ALA A 40 -7.45 19.07 -7.00
CA ALA A 40 -8.26 18.45 -5.97
C ALA A 40 -8.20 16.91 -6.07
N GLN A 41 -8.63 16.22 -5.02
CA GLN A 41 -8.67 14.75 -5.02
C GLN A 41 -9.56 14.23 -6.16
N GLY A 42 -9.01 13.35 -6.98
CA GLY A 42 -9.70 12.79 -8.15
C GLY A 42 -9.68 13.67 -9.40
N ASP A 43 -9.16 14.89 -9.33
CA ASP A 43 -8.94 15.74 -10.50
C ASP A 43 -7.61 15.37 -11.16
N VAL A 44 -7.65 15.11 -12.47
CA VAL A 44 -6.49 14.73 -13.30
C VAL A 44 -6.28 15.70 -14.48
N SER A 45 -6.82 16.91 -14.39
CA SER A 45 -6.88 17.88 -15.49
C SER A 45 -5.54 18.46 -15.92
N TRP A 46 -4.50 18.40 -15.08
CA TRP A 46 -3.16 18.88 -15.46
C TRP A 46 -2.37 17.82 -16.22
N TRP A 47 -2.47 16.56 -15.80
CA TRP A 47 -1.77 15.45 -16.43
C TRP A 47 -2.32 14.10 -15.95
N SER A 48 -2.30 13.08 -16.81
CA SER A 48 -2.50 11.68 -16.45
C SER A 48 -1.57 10.78 -17.24
N SER A 49 -1.13 9.67 -16.64
CA SER A 49 -0.36 8.64 -17.33
C SER A 49 -1.16 8.05 -18.48
N ASP A 50 -0.53 7.91 -19.63
CA ASP A 50 -1.08 7.23 -20.80
C ASP A 50 -0.38 5.90 -21.07
N ALA A 51 -0.75 5.21 -22.15
CA ALA A 51 -0.16 3.93 -22.54
C ALA A 51 1.34 4.01 -22.89
N SER A 52 1.88 5.20 -23.17
CA SER A 52 3.30 5.40 -23.48
C SER A 52 4.14 5.68 -22.23
N THR A 53 3.50 6.13 -21.15
CA THR A 53 4.16 6.60 -19.93
C THR A 53 5.06 5.56 -19.27
N PRO A 54 4.70 4.26 -19.19
CA PRO A 54 5.59 3.22 -18.65
C PRO A 54 6.94 3.11 -19.38
N THR A 55 7.00 3.53 -20.65
CA THR A 55 8.24 3.53 -21.42
C THR A 55 9.01 4.84 -21.28
N VAL A 56 8.33 6.00 -21.38
CA VAL A 56 9.01 7.31 -21.38
C VAL A 56 9.32 7.84 -19.98
N ARG A 57 8.65 7.31 -18.94
CA ARG A 57 8.82 7.66 -17.52
C ARG A 57 8.81 6.39 -16.66
N ALA A 58 9.66 5.43 -17.03
CA ALA A 58 9.72 4.12 -16.41
C ALA A 58 9.90 4.16 -14.88
N CYS A 59 10.61 5.17 -14.34
CA CYS A 59 10.82 5.35 -12.90
C CYS A 59 9.55 5.57 -12.07
N LEU A 60 8.39 5.80 -12.69
CA LEU A 60 7.09 5.87 -11.99
C LEU A 60 6.45 4.49 -11.80
N PHE A 61 6.96 3.45 -12.46
CA PHE A 61 6.40 2.10 -12.55
C PHE A 61 7.45 1.00 -12.26
N ASP A 62 8.64 1.38 -11.78
CA ASP A 62 9.76 0.50 -11.41
C ASP A 62 9.76 0.26 -9.89
#